data_AF-A0A7C5V152-F1
#
_entry.id   AF-A0A7C5V152-F1
#
_cell.length_a   1.000
_cell.length_b   1.000
_cell.length_c   1.000
_cell.angle_alpha   90.00
_cell.angle_beta   90.00
_cell.angle_gamma   90.00
#
_symmetry.space_group_name_H-M   'P 1'
#
loop_
_entity.id
_entity.type
_entity.pdbx_description
1 polymer ?
#
loop_
_entity_poly.entity_id
_entity_poly.type
_entity_poly.pdbx_seq_one_letter_code
_entity_poly.pdbx_strand_id
1 'polypeptide(L)'
;MRIGKRVALASIVVSGALAALKITVGILGRSASVLADGFESAGDVVASMAIFFGFFIAARPADEEHPYGHGRYETLTGLGVGVVLLLAGIGICYRSLHGLQQTHEPPAFYGVWALATSMIAKAVMSAVKFHYGKKIRSTAITADAWNDFVDILSALTALTALGLTLLDPDRFLVADHYGGFAVGLFVIFTGLRVAKETTSLLTDEMPDDEMMSTIREVSLKVPGAVGVEKCYARNVGLQYYVDLHLEVDPNLTVKESHDIATEVRFAIRKELDWVADVLVHVEPAPNHAQPVGARPGKE
;
A
#
# COMPACT_ATOMS: atom_id res chain seq x y z
N MET A 1 -6.33 -8.89 15.50
CA MET A 1 -7.06 -9.19 14.24
C MET A 1 -8.53 -8.73 14.19
N ARG A 2 -9.43 -9.11 15.12
CA ARG A 2 -10.88 -8.80 15.00
C ARG A 2 -11.22 -7.29 14.98
N ILE A 3 -10.48 -6.46 15.72
CA ILE A 3 -10.69 -5.00 15.75
C ILE A 3 -10.26 -4.36 14.43
N GLY A 4 -9.08 -4.69 13.90
CA GLY A 4 -8.59 -4.17 12.62
C GLY A 4 -9.52 -4.47 11.45
N LYS A 5 -10.06 -5.70 11.36
CA LYS A 5 -11.06 -6.05 10.33
C LYS A 5 -12.34 -5.23 10.44
N ARG A 6 -12.83 -4.97 11.66
CA ARG A 6 -14.02 -4.12 11.88
C ARG A 6 -13.76 -2.67 11.50
N VAL A 7 -12.58 -2.14 11.84
CA VAL A 7 -12.18 -0.77 11.48
C VAL A 7 -12.06 -0.62 9.96
N ALA A 8 -11.43 -1.58 9.28
CA ALA A 8 -11.32 -1.59 7.82
C ALA A 8 -12.71 -1.67 7.15
N LEU A 9 -13.58 -2.57 7.60
CA LEU A 9 -14.92 -2.72 7.01
C LEU A 9 -15.80 -1.48 7.26
N ALA A 10 -15.72 -0.89 8.46
CA ALA A 10 -16.37 0.38 8.74
C ALA A 10 -15.83 1.51 7.84
N SER A 11 -14.51 1.56 7.62
CA SER A 11 -13.85 2.52 6.73
C SER A 11 -14.38 2.43 5.30
N ILE A 12 -14.56 1.22 4.76
CA ILE A 12 -15.11 0.99 3.42
C ILE A 12 -16.55 1.50 3.32
N VAL A 13 -17.41 1.16 4.29
CA VAL A 13 -18.81 1.56 4.29
C VAL A 13 -18.96 3.08 4.40
N VAL A 14 -18.21 3.71 5.31
CA VAL A 14 -18.23 5.17 5.48
C VAL A 14 -17.70 5.87 4.23
N SER A 15 -16.58 5.41 3.67
CA SER A 15 -16.01 6.01 2.45
C SER A 15 -16.95 5.86 1.25
N GLY A 16 -17.65 4.72 1.13
CA GLY A 16 -18.68 4.50 0.11
C GLY A 16 -19.86 5.46 0.24
N ALA A 17 -20.36 5.65 1.46
CA ALA A 17 -21.43 6.60 1.73
C ALA A 17 -21.01 8.05 1.42
N LEU A 18 -19.79 8.45 1.80
CA LEU A 18 -19.24 9.76 1.50
C LEU A 18 -19.04 9.98 0.00
N ALA A 19 -18.55 8.98 -0.73
CA ALA A 19 -18.40 9.03 -2.18
C ALA A 19 -19.75 9.27 -2.87
N ALA A 20 -20.78 8.48 -2.51
CA ALA A 20 -22.13 8.63 -3.08
C ALA A 20 -22.73 10.01 -2.77
N LEU A 21 -22.58 10.50 -1.54
CA LEU A 21 -23.04 11.82 -1.13
C LEU A 21 -22.37 12.92 -1.96
N LYS A 22 -21.03 12.91 -2.05
CA LYS A 22 -20.25 13.95 -2.73
C LYS A 22 -20.45 13.95 -4.23
N ILE A 23 -20.52 12.77 -4.87
CA ILE A 23 -20.82 12.68 -6.31
C ILE A 23 -22.21 13.25 -6.60
N THR A 24 -23.21 12.87 -5.81
CA THR A 24 -24.59 13.36 -5.98
C THR A 24 -24.65 14.88 -5.79
N VAL A 25 -24.03 15.38 -4.71
CA VAL A 25 -23.99 16.81 -4.40
C VAL A 25 -23.17 17.58 -5.45
N GLY A 26 -22.06 17.05 -5.93
CA GLY A 26 -21.23 17.68 -6.96
C GLY A 26 -21.94 17.80 -8.30
N ILE A 27 -22.72 16.78 -8.70
CA ILE A 27 -23.54 16.82 -9.93
C ILE A 27 -24.67 17.84 -9.78
N LEU A 28 -25.46 17.75 -8.70
CA LEU A 28 -26.58 18.67 -8.48
C LEU A 28 -26.12 20.11 -8.30
N GLY A 29 -25.00 20.28 -7.58
CA GLY A 29 -24.43 21.57 -7.23
C GLY A 29 -23.50 22.15 -8.29
N ARG A 30 -23.28 21.42 -9.39
CA ARG A 30 -22.41 21.79 -10.52
C ARG A 30 -21.00 22.23 -10.09
N SER A 31 -20.49 21.65 -8.99
CA SER A 31 -19.13 21.92 -8.50
C SER A 31 -18.17 20.86 -9.03
N ALA A 32 -17.16 21.31 -9.78
CA ALA A 32 -16.06 20.48 -10.25
C ALA A 32 -15.19 19.99 -9.08
N SER A 33 -14.93 20.83 -8.08
CA SER A 33 -14.10 20.45 -6.92
C SER A 33 -14.78 19.40 -6.03
N VAL A 34 -16.08 19.55 -5.74
CA VAL A 34 -16.84 18.56 -4.95
C VAL A 34 -16.98 17.24 -5.72
N LEU A 35 -17.20 17.32 -7.02
CA LEU A 35 -17.29 16.12 -7.86
C LEU A 35 -15.96 15.37 -7.93
N ALA A 36 -14.84 16.10 -8.06
CA ALA A 36 -13.50 15.53 -8.05
C ALA A 36 -13.21 14.79 -6.72
N ASP A 37 -13.48 15.44 -5.58
CA ASP A 37 -13.32 14.85 -4.25
C ASP A 37 -14.26 13.65 -4.01
N GLY A 38 -15.43 13.65 -4.67
CA GLY A 38 -16.31 12.49 -4.74
C GLY A 38 -15.73 11.31 -5.49
N PHE A 39 -15.10 11.54 -6.65
CA PHE A 39 -14.43 10.49 -7.43
C PHE A 39 -13.18 9.94 -6.73
N GLU A 40 -12.43 10.79 -6.02
CA GLU A 40 -11.33 10.37 -5.16
C GLU A 40 -11.81 9.34 -4.12
N SER A 41 -12.86 9.67 -3.36
CA SER A 41 -13.42 8.72 -2.39
C SER A 41 -14.05 7.47 -3.02
N ALA A 42 -14.58 7.57 -4.24
CA ALA A 42 -14.99 6.38 -4.99
C ALA A 42 -13.79 5.49 -5.35
N GLY A 43 -12.66 6.12 -5.71
CA GLY A 43 -11.38 5.46 -5.93
C GLY A 43 -10.90 4.67 -4.71
N ASP A 44 -10.94 5.25 -3.53
CA ASP A 44 -10.60 4.57 -2.27
C ASP A 44 -11.45 3.31 -2.03
N VAL A 45 -12.75 3.41 -2.33
CA VAL A 45 -13.70 2.30 -2.16
C VAL A 45 -13.39 1.19 -3.16
N VAL A 46 -13.14 1.55 -4.42
CA VAL A 46 -12.72 0.58 -5.45
C VAL A 46 -11.41 -0.09 -5.06
N ALA A 47 -10.42 0.67 -4.60
CA ALA A 47 -9.15 0.13 -4.12
C ALA A 47 -9.35 -0.85 -2.97
N SER A 48 -10.17 -0.48 -1.98
CA SER A 48 -10.46 -1.32 -0.83
C SER A 48 -11.25 -2.58 -1.20
N MET A 49 -12.20 -2.48 -2.13
CA MET A 49 -12.93 -3.63 -2.67
C MET A 49 -12.02 -4.55 -3.47
N ALA A 50 -11.14 -3.99 -4.29
CA ALA A 50 -10.21 -4.76 -5.09
C ALA A 50 -9.19 -5.50 -4.21
N ILE A 51 -8.71 -4.89 -3.12
CA ILE A 51 -7.93 -5.58 -2.09
C ILE A 51 -8.77 -6.71 -1.47
N PHE A 52 -10.02 -6.44 -1.09
CA PHE A 52 -10.91 -7.46 -0.52
C PHE A 52 -11.16 -8.66 -1.46
N PHE A 53 -11.34 -8.42 -2.76
CA PHE A 53 -11.46 -9.48 -3.76
C PHE A 53 -10.13 -10.17 -4.05
N GLY A 54 -9.03 -9.41 -4.10
CA GLY A 54 -7.66 -9.93 -4.23
C GLY A 54 -7.33 -10.93 -3.13
N PHE A 55 -7.73 -10.65 -1.89
CA PHE A 55 -7.64 -11.58 -0.78
C PHE A 55 -8.36 -12.91 -1.03
N PHE A 56 -9.55 -12.89 -1.63
CA PHE A 56 -10.33 -14.11 -1.86
C PHE A 56 -9.67 -15.01 -2.91
N ILE A 57 -9.07 -14.41 -3.93
CA ILE A 57 -8.32 -15.14 -4.98
C ILE A 57 -6.98 -15.63 -4.42
N ALA A 58 -6.25 -14.77 -3.69
CA ALA A 58 -4.96 -15.10 -3.09
C ALA A 58 -5.05 -16.17 -1.99
N ALA A 59 -6.21 -16.28 -1.31
CA ALA A 59 -6.45 -17.32 -0.32
C ALA A 59 -6.65 -18.73 -0.92
N ARG A 60 -6.67 -18.88 -2.25
CA ARG A 60 -6.68 -20.20 -2.88
C ARG A 60 -5.34 -20.90 -2.64
N PRO A 61 -5.35 -22.18 -2.20
CA PRO A 61 -4.13 -22.94 -1.99
C PRO A 61 -3.35 -23.12 -3.30
N ALA A 62 -2.09 -23.54 -3.18
CA ALA A 62 -1.27 -23.91 -4.34
C ALA A 62 -1.91 -25.07 -5.11
N ASP A 63 -1.79 -25.01 -6.44
CA ASP A 63 -2.20 -26.06 -7.37
C ASP A 63 -1.04 -26.43 -8.30
N GLU A 64 -1.27 -27.36 -9.23
CA GLU A 64 -0.22 -27.84 -10.15
C GLU A 64 0.28 -26.74 -11.10
N GLU A 65 -0.57 -25.79 -11.49
CA GLU A 65 -0.20 -24.66 -12.36
C GLU A 65 0.49 -23.53 -11.58
N HIS A 66 0.19 -23.40 -10.27
CA HIS A 66 0.71 -22.38 -9.37
C HIS A 66 1.28 -23.01 -8.08
N PRO A 67 2.49 -23.61 -8.12
CA PRO A 67 3.08 -24.29 -6.96
C PRO A 67 3.36 -23.39 -5.75
N TYR A 68 3.51 -22.07 -5.98
CA TYR A 68 3.71 -21.06 -4.93
C TYR A 68 2.40 -20.39 -4.47
N GLY A 69 1.25 -20.86 -4.99
CA GLY A 69 -0.06 -20.31 -4.69
C GLY A 69 -0.44 -19.10 -5.55
N HIS A 70 -1.60 -18.54 -5.22
CA HIS A 70 -2.24 -17.48 -6.00
C HIS A 70 -1.96 -16.07 -5.44
N GLY A 71 -1.00 -15.92 -4.53
CA GLY A 71 -0.72 -14.66 -3.84
C GLY A 71 -0.46 -13.49 -4.79
N ARG A 72 0.21 -13.72 -5.93
CA ARG A 72 0.51 -12.66 -6.90
C ARG A 72 -0.71 -12.04 -7.58
N TYR A 73 -1.88 -12.70 -7.56
CA TYR A 73 -3.12 -12.11 -8.08
C TYR A 73 -3.58 -10.91 -7.23
N GLU A 74 -3.27 -10.89 -5.93
CA GLU A 74 -3.50 -9.72 -5.09
C GLU A 74 -2.67 -8.53 -5.59
N THR A 75 -1.37 -8.75 -5.80
CA THR A 75 -0.45 -7.76 -6.34
C THR A 75 -0.93 -7.27 -7.72
N LEU A 76 -1.26 -8.17 -8.65
CA LEU A 76 -1.79 -7.78 -9.97
C LEU A 76 -3.08 -6.96 -9.88
N THR A 77 -3.97 -7.30 -8.94
CA THR A 77 -5.21 -6.56 -8.71
C THR A 77 -4.92 -5.15 -8.19
N GLY A 78 -3.95 -5.00 -7.28
CA GLY A 78 -3.47 -3.70 -6.81
C GLY A 78 -2.91 -2.81 -7.94
N LEU A 79 -2.24 -3.41 -8.91
CA LEU A 79 -1.69 -2.68 -10.06
C LEU A 79 -2.83 -2.18 -10.95
N GLY A 80 -3.83 -3.03 -11.19
CA GLY A 80 -5.05 -2.66 -11.90
C GLY A 80 -5.76 -1.48 -11.25
N VAL A 81 -5.88 -1.47 -9.91
CA VAL A 81 -6.43 -0.34 -9.15
C VAL A 81 -5.61 0.93 -9.38
N GLY A 82 -4.28 0.87 -9.24
CA GLY A 82 -3.41 2.02 -9.45
C GLY A 82 -3.59 2.64 -10.84
N VAL A 83 -3.72 1.80 -11.88
CA VAL A 83 -3.99 2.24 -13.25
C VAL A 83 -5.37 2.89 -13.39
N VAL A 84 -6.41 2.29 -12.80
CA VAL A 84 -7.78 2.87 -12.81
C VAL A 84 -7.82 4.23 -12.12
N LEU A 85 -7.17 4.37 -10.96
CA LEU A 85 -7.05 5.65 -10.25
C LEU A 85 -6.33 6.70 -11.09
N LEU A 86 -5.23 6.31 -11.74
CA LEU A 86 -4.48 7.20 -12.63
C LEU A 86 -5.34 7.71 -13.78
N LEU A 87 -6.08 6.82 -14.46
CA LEU A 87 -6.98 7.20 -15.54
C LEU A 87 -8.14 8.08 -15.05
N ALA A 88 -8.71 7.76 -13.88
CA ALA A 88 -9.75 8.57 -13.25
C ALA A 88 -9.25 9.98 -12.93
N GLY A 89 -8.07 10.11 -12.33
CA GLY A 89 -7.44 11.39 -12.03
C GLY A 89 -7.16 12.22 -13.28
N ILE A 90 -6.66 11.61 -14.36
CA ILE A 90 -6.51 12.28 -15.67
C ILE A 90 -7.86 12.78 -16.19
N GLY A 91 -8.90 11.95 -16.09
CA GLY A 91 -10.27 12.33 -16.48
C GLY A 91 -10.82 13.51 -15.68
N ILE A 92 -10.58 13.55 -14.37
CA ILE A 92 -10.94 14.67 -13.49
C ILE A 92 -10.21 15.95 -13.91
N CYS A 93 -8.89 15.87 -14.13
CA CYS A 93 -8.10 17.00 -14.59
C CYS A 93 -8.58 17.52 -15.94
N TYR A 94 -8.81 16.63 -16.91
CA TYR A 94 -9.30 16.99 -18.24
C TYR A 94 -10.67 17.68 -18.16
N ARG A 95 -11.62 17.12 -17.41
CA ARG A 95 -12.95 17.70 -17.22
C ARG A 95 -12.89 19.06 -16.52
N SER A 96 -12.02 19.20 -15.53
CA SER A 96 -11.84 20.45 -14.78
C SER A 96 -11.28 21.56 -15.68
N LEU A 97 -10.27 21.24 -16.50
CA LEU A 97 -9.69 22.19 -17.46
C LEU A 97 -10.65 22.54 -18.60
N HIS A 98 -11.39 21.56 -19.13
CA HIS A 98 -12.36 21.84 -20.18
C HIS A 98 -13.52 22.72 -19.67
N GLY A 99 -13.90 22.55 -18.40
CA GLY A 99 -14.90 23.37 -17.73
C GLY A 99 -14.56 24.87 -17.70
N LEU A 100 -13.27 25.23 -17.76
CA LEU A 100 -12.82 26.63 -17.81
C LEU A 100 -13.33 27.40 -19.03
N GLN A 101 -13.62 26.69 -20.13
CA GLN A 101 -14.07 27.29 -21.39
C GLN A 101 -15.57 27.52 -21.47
N GLN A 102 -16.33 26.99 -20.50
CA GLN A 102 -17.78 27.06 -20.48
C GLN A 102 -18.22 28.04 -19.39
N THR A 103 -19.04 29.02 -19.76
CA THR A 103 -19.70 29.92 -18.80
C THR A 103 -20.78 29.13 -18.05
N HIS A 104 -20.57 28.92 -16.76
CA HIS A 104 -21.50 28.19 -15.90
C HIS A 104 -22.01 29.08 -14.77
N GLU A 105 -23.22 28.80 -14.32
CA GLU A 105 -23.76 29.39 -13.09
C GLU A 105 -22.88 29.00 -11.89
N PRO A 106 -22.77 29.87 -10.88
CA PRO A 106 -21.97 29.60 -9.70
C PRO A 106 -22.41 28.31 -9.00
N PRO A 107 -21.45 27.52 -8.47
CA PRO A 107 -21.77 26.27 -7.79
C PRO A 107 -22.67 26.50 -6.58
N ALA A 108 -23.45 25.48 -6.21
CA ALA A 108 -24.40 25.61 -5.12
C ALA A 108 -23.74 25.51 -3.73
N PHE A 109 -24.22 26.33 -2.78
CA PHE A 109 -23.68 26.41 -1.41
C PHE A 109 -23.68 25.08 -0.64
N TYR A 110 -24.59 24.16 -0.93
CA TYR A 110 -24.66 22.88 -0.23
C TYR A 110 -23.45 21.95 -0.50
N GLY A 111 -22.64 22.24 -1.53
CA GLY A 111 -21.35 21.56 -1.75
C GLY A 111 -20.37 21.72 -0.57
N VAL A 112 -20.42 22.87 0.11
CA VAL A 112 -19.58 23.17 1.28
C VAL A 112 -19.88 22.20 2.42
N TRP A 113 -21.17 21.93 2.68
CA TRP A 113 -21.58 21.03 3.76
C TRP A 113 -21.18 19.58 3.49
N ALA A 114 -21.23 19.14 2.23
CA ALA A 114 -20.78 17.80 1.85
C ALA A 114 -19.26 17.63 2.06
N LEU A 115 -18.45 18.61 1.62
CA LEU A 115 -17.00 18.60 1.82
C LEU A 115 -16.63 18.69 3.31
N ALA A 116 -17.25 19.61 4.06
CA ALA A 116 -16.99 19.77 5.48
C ALA A 116 -17.32 18.49 6.28
N THR A 117 -18.47 17.86 5.97
CA THR A 117 -18.88 16.61 6.63
C THR A 117 -17.94 15.45 6.27
N SER A 118 -17.53 15.33 5.01
CA SER A 118 -16.54 14.34 4.57
C SER A 118 -15.19 14.54 5.25
N MET A 119 -14.72 15.78 5.34
CA MET A 119 -13.46 16.14 5.97
C MET A 119 -13.45 15.79 7.46
N ILE A 120 -14.54 16.10 8.19
CA ILE A 120 -14.67 15.72 9.61
C ILE A 120 -14.69 14.20 9.77
N ALA A 121 -15.43 13.49 8.92
CA ALA A 121 -15.49 12.02 8.98
C ALA A 121 -14.11 11.37 8.74
N LYS A 122 -13.39 11.81 7.69
CA LYS A 122 -12.02 11.35 7.39
C LYS A 122 -11.03 11.73 8.49
N ALA A 123 -11.16 12.92 9.11
CA ALA A 123 -10.33 13.31 10.25
C ALA A 123 -10.52 12.40 11.47
N VAL A 124 -11.78 12.07 11.80
CA VAL A 124 -12.09 11.12 12.88
C VAL A 124 -11.53 9.73 12.54
N MET A 125 -11.72 9.26 11.31
CA MET A 125 -11.20 7.96 10.87
C MET A 125 -9.67 7.90 10.93
N SER A 126 -8.99 8.91 10.39
CA SER A 126 -7.52 9.01 10.42
C SER A 126 -7.00 8.99 11.86
N ALA A 127 -7.61 9.77 12.77
CA ALA A 127 -7.23 9.78 14.18
C ALA A 127 -7.42 8.41 14.85
N VAL A 128 -8.54 7.73 14.59
CA VAL A 128 -8.82 6.37 15.10
C VAL A 128 -7.80 5.38 14.54
N LYS A 129 -7.52 5.41 13.23
CA LYS A 129 -6.54 4.53 12.57
C LYS A 129 -5.13 4.79 13.12
N PHE A 130 -4.70 6.04 13.31
CA PHE A 130 -3.40 6.34 13.94
C PHE A 130 -3.31 5.82 15.37
N HIS A 131 -4.36 5.99 16.17
CA HIS A 131 -4.37 5.52 17.56
C HIS A 131 -4.26 3.99 17.64
N TYR A 132 -5.11 3.27 16.90
CA TYR A 132 -5.10 1.81 16.92
C TYR A 132 -3.91 1.23 16.16
N GLY A 133 -3.48 1.85 15.06
CA GLY A 133 -2.31 1.45 14.27
C GLY A 133 -1.03 1.43 15.09
N LYS A 134 -0.77 2.49 15.87
CA LYS A 134 0.35 2.53 16.83
C LYS A 134 0.19 1.51 17.96
N LYS A 135 -1.01 1.40 18.54
CA LYS A 135 -1.27 0.48 19.66
C LYS A 135 -1.04 -0.99 19.29
N ILE A 136 -1.38 -1.38 18.07
CA ILE A 136 -1.20 -2.76 17.59
C ILE A 136 0.06 -2.96 16.74
N ARG A 137 0.91 -1.93 16.62
CA ARG A 137 2.12 -1.91 15.77
C ARG A 137 1.86 -2.38 14.33
N SER A 138 0.73 -1.97 13.75
CA SER A 138 0.39 -2.33 12.37
C SER A 138 0.80 -1.22 11.42
N THR A 139 1.82 -1.52 10.60
CA THR A 139 2.27 -0.67 9.49
C THR A 139 1.13 -0.45 8.49
N ALA A 140 0.35 -1.49 8.17
CA ALA A 140 -0.79 -1.41 7.26
C ALA A 140 -1.87 -0.40 7.72
N ILE A 141 -2.33 -0.46 8.98
CA ILE A 141 -3.33 0.49 9.49
C ILE A 141 -2.75 1.92 9.56
N THR A 142 -1.46 2.05 9.87
CA THR A 142 -0.80 3.35 9.92
C THR A 142 -0.66 3.97 8.53
N ALA A 143 -0.36 3.16 7.50
CA ALA A 143 -0.34 3.59 6.11
C ALA A 143 -1.73 4.04 5.62
N ASP A 144 -2.77 3.29 5.96
CA ASP A 144 -4.17 3.64 5.68
C ASP A 144 -4.58 4.97 6.38
N ALA A 145 -4.09 5.22 7.60
CA ALA A 145 -4.29 6.50 8.30
C ALA A 145 -3.64 7.69 7.57
N TRP A 146 -2.45 7.47 6.99
CA TRP A 146 -1.75 8.46 6.16
C TRP A 146 -2.49 8.72 4.84
N ASN A 147 -3.09 7.70 4.25
CA ASN A 147 -3.94 7.88 3.07
C ASN A 147 -5.13 8.79 3.37
N ASP A 148 -5.87 8.48 4.45
CA ASP A 148 -6.98 9.35 4.90
C ASP A 148 -6.53 10.79 5.19
N PHE A 149 -5.27 11.00 5.59
CA PHE A 149 -4.73 12.35 5.80
C PHE A 149 -4.48 13.10 4.49
N VAL A 150 -4.00 12.42 3.44
CA VAL A 150 -3.88 13.01 2.10
C VAL A 150 -5.27 13.40 1.57
N ASP A 151 -6.29 12.58 1.81
CA ASP A 151 -7.67 12.88 1.40
C ASP A 151 -8.21 14.13 2.13
N ILE A 152 -7.83 14.35 3.39
CA ILE A 152 -8.19 15.57 4.12
C ILE A 152 -7.56 16.81 3.47
N LEU A 153 -6.31 16.71 2.99
CA LEU A 153 -5.64 17.81 2.28
C LEU A 153 -6.29 18.09 0.91
N SER A 154 -6.70 17.03 0.20
CA SER A 154 -7.45 17.14 -1.04
C SER A 154 -8.82 17.81 -0.81
N ALA A 155 -9.57 17.34 0.20
CA ALA A 155 -10.86 17.92 0.59
C ALA A 155 -10.75 19.38 1.04
N LEU A 156 -9.67 19.73 1.76
CA LEU A 156 -9.39 21.12 2.13
C LEU A 156 -9.14 21.98 0.89
N THR A 157 -8.41 21.47 -0.09
CA THR A 157 -8.16 22.16 -1.37
C THR A 157 -9.47 22.41 -2.11
N ALA A 158 -10.35 21.40 -2.19
CA ALA A 158 -11.68 21.53 -2.78
C ALA A 158 -12.55 22.56 -2.03
N LEU A 159 -12.55 22.50 -0.69
CA LEU A 159 -13.34 23.39 0.16
C LEU A 159 -12.90 24.85 0.02
N THR A 160 -11.59 25.08 -0.07
CA THR A 160 -11.03 26.44 -0.23
C THR A 160 -11.37 27.00 -1.61
N ALA A 161 -11.26 26.17 -2.66
CA ALA A 161 -11.63 26.56 -4.02
C ALA A 161 -13.13 26.91 -4.13
N LEU A 162 -14.01 26.03 -3.64
CA LEU A 162 -15.45 26.28 -3.62
C LEU A 162 -15.81 27.51 -2.76
N GLY A 163 -15.17 27.65 -1.60
CA GLY A 163 -15.37 28.80 -0.72
C GLY A 163 -15.02 30.13 -1.38
N LEU A 164 -13.89 30.20 -2.09
CA LEU A 164 -13.50 31.39 -2.85
C LEU A 164 -14.50 31.71 -3.97
N THR A 165 -14.97 30.69 -4.70
CA THR A 165 -15.99 30.87 -5.74
C THR A 165 -17.32 31.38 -5.18
N LEU A 166 -17.70 30.96 -3.97
CA LEU A 166 -18.95 31.40 -3.33
C LEU A 166 -18.86 32.81 -2.69
N LEU A 167 -17.66 33.24 -2.28
CA LEU A 167 -17.46 34.56 -1.67
C LEU A 167 -17.57 35.71 -2.67
N ASP A 168 -17.00 35.52 -3.86
CA ASP A 168 -17.07 36.50 -4.95
C ASP A 168 -17.14 35.77 -6.30
N PRO A 169 -18.37 35.36 -6.70
CA PRO A 169 -18.60 34.62 -7.94
C PRO A 169 -18.12 35.37 -9.18
N ASP A 170 -18.20 36.70 -9.20
CA ASP A 170 -17.83 37.52 -10.37
C ASP A 170 -16.31 37.50 -10.61
N ARG A 171 -15.52 37.35 -9.54
CA ARG A 171 -14.05 37.32 -9.61
C ARG A 171 -13.45 35.92 -9.61
N PHE A 172 -14.08 34.98 -8.91
CA PHE A 172 -13.51 33.65 -8.63
C PHE A 172 -14.36 32.47 -9.15
N LEU A 173 -15.22 32.69 -10.16
CA LEU A 173 -16.00 31.61 -10.80
C LEU A 173 -15.14 30.41 -11.22
N VAL A 174 -13.90 30.70 -11.65
CA VAL A 174 -12.95 29.73 -12.17
C VAL A 174 -12.22 28.95 -11.06
N ALA A 175 -12.26 29.43 -9.81
CA ALA A 175 -11.51 28.82 -8.70
C ALA A 175 -11.96 27.38 -8.41
N ASP A 176 -13.26 27.08 -8.49
CA ASP A 176 -13.80 25.72 -8.33
C ASP A 176 -13.22 24.71 -9.34
N HIS A 177 -13.02 25.13 -10.60
CA HIS A 177 -12.38 24.30 -11.62
C HIS A 177 -10.89 24.07 -11.33
N TYR A 178 -10.17 25.08 -10.83
CA TYR A 178 -8.79 24.89 -10.37
C TYR A 178 -8.71 23.96 -9.16
N GLY A 179 -9.69 24.04 -8.25
CA GLY A 179 -9.84 23.10 -7.14
C GLY A 179 -10.03 21.65 -7.63
N GLY A 180 -10.96 21.43 -8.57
CA GLY A 180 -11.17 20.12 -9.18
C GLY A 180 -9.93 19.58 -9.90
N PHE A 181 -9.17 20.45 -10.58
CA PHE A 181 -7.90 20.09 -11.20
C PHE A 181 -6.85 19.69 -10.15
N ALA A 182 -6.71 20.46 -9.07
CA ALA A 182 -5.78 20.16 -7.99
C ALA A 182 -6.10 18.83 -7.30
N VAL A 183 -7.38 18.57 -7.00
CA VAL A 183 -7.86 17.26 -6.51
C VAL A 183 -7.52 16.14 -7.50
N GLY A 184 -7.73 16.35 -8.79
CA GLY A 184 -7.33 15.40 -9.83
C GLY A 184 -5.83 15.06 -9.79
N LEU A 185 -4.95 16.02 -9.50
CA LEU A 185 -3.51 15.77 -9.32
C LEU A 185 -3.21 14.90 -8.10
N PHE A 186 -3.92 15.09 -6.98
CA PHE A 186 -3.80 14.21 -5.81
C PHE A 186 -4.19 12.77 -6.17
N VAL A 187 -5.31 12.58 -6.88
CA VAL A 187 -5.75 11.26 -7.34
C VAL A 187 -4.72 10.61 -8.27
N ILE A 188 -4.14 11.36 -9.22
CA ILE A 188 -3.07 10.85 -10.10
C ILE A 188 -1.86 10.41 -9.28
N PHE A 189 -1.43 11.23 -8.31
CA PHE A 189 -0.29 10.91 -7.45
C PHE A 189 -0.53 9.63 -6.64
N THR A 190 -1.72 9.49 -6.06
CA THR A 190 -2.12 8.26 -5.34
C THR A 190 -2.12 7.06 -6.28
N GLY A 191 -2.69 7.17 -7.48
CA GLY A 191 -2.67 6.10 -8.48
C GLY A 191 -1.25 5.68 -8.90
N LEU A 192 -0.36 6.64 -9.15
CA LEU A 192 1.05 6.40 -9.45
C LEU A 192 1.79 5.72 -8.29
N ARG A 193 1.54 6.16 -7.06
CA ARG A 193 2.13 5.58 -5.85
C ARG A 193 1.72 4.12 -5.69
N VAL A 194 0.41 3.82 -5.79
CA VAL A 194 -0.10 2.45 -5.71
C VAL A 194 0.49 1.58 -6.82
N ALA A 195 0.54 2.08 -8.05
CA ALA A 195 1.14 1.36 -9.17
C ALA A 195 2.64 1.08 -8.94
N LYS A 196 3.39 2.05 -8.41
CA LYS A 196 4.82 1.89 -8.08
C LYS A 196 5.02 0.85 -6.98
N GLU A 197 4.34 1.00 -5.83
CA GLU A 197 4.44 0.07 -4.70
C GLU A 197 4.14 -1.37 -5.16
N THR A 198 3.09 -1.52 -5.97
CA THR A 198 2.70 -2.83 -6.50
C THR A 198 3.71 -3.38 -7.51
N THR A 199 4.24 -2.54 -8.38
CA THR A 199 5.27 -2.95 -9.36
C THR A 199 6.52 -3.40 -8.65
N SER A 200 6.93 -2.70 -7.58
CA SER A 200 8.07 -3.11 -6.77
C SER A 200 7.89 -4.51 -6.18
N LEU A 201 6.69 -4.81 -5.66
CA LEU A 201 6.35 -6.15 -5.17
C LEU A 201 6.39 -7.21 -6.29
N LEU A 202 5.95 -6.88 -7.51
CA LEU A 202 6.04 -7.78 -8.67
C LEU A 202 7.49 -8.03 -9.10
N THR A 203 8.38 -7.07 -8.88
CA THR A 203 9.82 -7.18 -9.17
C THR A 203 10.63 -7.74 -8.00
N ASP A 204 9.98 -8.37 -7.01
CA ASP A 204 10.61 -8.99 -5.85
C ASP A 204 11.47 -8.01 -5.02
N GLU A 205 10.98 -6.79 -4.78
CA GLU A 205 11.62 -5.84 -3.85
C GLU A 205 11.81 -6.47 -2.47
N MET A 206 13.03 -6.30 -1.90
CA MET A 206 13.34 -6.83 -0.58
C MET A 206 12.53 -6.13 0.51
N PRO A 207 12.13 -6.84 1.57
CA PRO A 207 11.52 -6.20 2.73
C PRO A 207 12.53 -5.31 3.45
N ASP A 208 12.03 -4.53 4.41
CA ASP A 208 12.87 -3.61 5.18
C ASP A 208 13.98 -4.32 5.98
N ASP A 209 15.00 -3.54 6.34
CA ASP A 209 16.19 -4.05 7.03
C ASP A 209 15.87 -4.68 8.39
N GLU A 210 14.79 -4.26 9.06
CA GLU A 210 14.36 -4.80 10.37
C GLU A 210 13.74 -6.19 10.22
N MET A 211 12.91 -6.40 9.20
CA MET A 211 12.40 -7.72 8.83
C MET A 211 13.55 -8.65 8.42
N MET A 212 14.49 -8.13 7.63
CA MET A 212 15.65 -8.90 7.19
C MET A 212 16.62 -9.23 8.32
N SER A 213 16.80 -8.35 9.32
CA SER A 213 17.61 -8.64 10.51
C SER A 213 16.94 -9.70 11.37
N THR A 214 15.61 -9.62 11.53
CA THR A 214 14.83 -10.59 12.30
C THR A 214 14.98 -12.01 11.73
N ILE A 215 14.94 -12.18 10.41
CA ILE A 215 15.19 -13.49 9.77
C ILE A 215 16.57 -14.04 10.15
N ARG A 216 17.62 -13.19 10.07
CA ARG A 216 18.99 -13.59 10.41
C ARG A 216 19.12 -13.95 11.88
N GLU A 217 18.55 -13.15 12.77
CA GLU A 217 18.57 -13.40 14.21
C GLU A 217 17.92 -14.73 14.57
N VAL A 218 16.73 -15.03 14.02
CA VAL A 218 16.07 -16.33 14.25
C VAL A 218 16.91 -17.49 13.71
N SER A 219 17.52 -17.32 12.53
CA SER A 219 18.39 -18.35 11.94
C SER A 219 19.56 -18.70 12.86
N LEU A 220 20.22 -17.69 13.44
CA LEU A 220 21.39 -17.84 14.30
C LEU A 220 21.08 -18.36 15.72
N LYS A 221 19.81 -18.48 16.10
CA LYS A 221 19.42 -19.14 17.37
C LYS A 221 19.54 -20.66 17.29
N VAL A 222 19.55 -21.23 16.09
CA VAL A 222 19.60 -22.69 15.89
C VAL A 222 21.02 -23.21 16.13
N PRO A 223 21.22 -24.22 16.99
CA PRO A 223 22.54 -24.79 17.22
C PRO A 223 23.16 -25.33 15.92
N GLY A 224 24.41 -24.95 15.64
CA GLY A 224 25.14 -25.33 14.42
C GLY A 224 25.02 -24.33 13.27
N ALA A 225 24.12 -23.34 13.35
CA ALA A 225 24.14 -22.17 12.48
C ALA A 225 25.27 -21.22 12.90
N VAL A 226 26.31 -21.11 12.08
CA VAL A 226 27.50 -20.28 12.38
C VAL A 226 27.33 -18.87 11.84
N GLY A 227 26.72 -18.74 10.66
CA GLY A 227 26.59 -17.48 9.95
C GLY A 227 25.50 -17.51 8.89
N VAL A 228 25.18 -16.33 8.36
CA VAL A 228 24.30 -16.17 7.21
C VAL A 228 25.01 -15.27 6.20
N GLU A 229 25.53 -15.86 5.14
CA GLU A 229 26.23 -15.12 4.07
C GLU A 229 25.23 -14.27 3.27
N LYS A 230 24.11 -14.89 2.89
CA LYS A 230 23.11 -14.32 2.00
C LYS A 230 21.71 -14.59 2.52
N CYS A 231 20.86 -13.58 2.49
CA CYS A 231 19.46 -13.69 2.86
C CYS A 231 18.69 -12.78 1.92
N TYR A 232 17.87 -13.37 1.05
CA TYR A 232 16.93 -12.67 0.18
C TYR A 232 15.52 -13.07 0.56
N ALA A 233 14.59 -12.13 0.45
CA ALA A 233 13.19 -12.39 0.68
C ALA A 233 12.37 -11.70 -0.41
N ARG A 234 11.35 -12.38 -0.90
CA ARG A 234 10.43 -11.87 -1.92
C ARG A 234 9.00 -12.03 -1.47
N ASN A 235 8.18 -11.05 -1.80
CA ASN A 235 6.77 -11.06 -1.48
C ASN A 235 5.99 -11.96 -2.45
N VAL A 236 5.09 -12.78 -1.91
CA VAL A 236 4.10 -13.55 -2.66
C VAL A 236 2.74 -13.37 -1.97
N GLY A 237 2.05 -12.29 -2.30
CA GLY A 237 0.79 -11.90 -1.67
C GLY A 237 1.03 -11.43 -0.23
N LEU A 238 0.48 -12.15 0.75
CA LEU A 238 0.55 -11.77 2.17
C LEU A 238 1.77 -12.28 2.92
N GLN A 239 2.56 -13.13 2.28
CA GLN A 239 3.69 -13.78 2.93
C GLN A 239 4.95 -13.64 2.09
N TYR A 240 6.09 -13.85 2.75
CA TYR A 240 7.40 -13.84 2.12
C TYR A 240 7.93 -15.25 1.91
N TYR A 241 8.62 -15.44 0.80
CA TYR A 241 9.49 -16.59 0.57
C TYR A 241 10.93 -16.14 0.72
N VAL A 242 11.72 -16.90 1.48
CA VAL A 242 13.08 -16.53 1.84
C VAL A 242 14.07 -17.51 1.21
N ASP A 243 15.11 -16.99 0.56
CA ASP A 243 16.26 -17.74 0.08
C ASP A 243 17.46 -17.40 0.99
N LEU A 244 17.93 -18.39 1.75
CA LEU A 244 18.95 -18.23 2.80
C LEU A 244 20.19 -19.07 2.48
N HIS A 245 21.38 -18.48 2.54
CA HIS A 245 22.64 -19.21 2.55
C HIS A 245 23.14 -19.27 4.00
N LEU A 246 23.08 -20.45 4.59
CA LEU A 246 23.44 -20.73 5.96
C LEU A 246 24.86 -21.30 6.04
N GLU A 247 25.72 -20.64 6.80
CA GLU A 247 27.08 -21.12 7.06
C GLU A 247 27.08 -22.11 8.24
N VAL A 248 27.67 -23.29 8.04
CA VAL A 248 27.83 -24.34 9.07
C VAL A 248 29.26 -24.87 9.11
N ASP A 249 29.60 -25.67 10.12
CA ASP A 249 30.93 -26.30 10.22
C ASP A 249 31.24 -27.17 8.97
N PRO A 250 32.33 -26.91 8.23
CA PRO A 250 32.70 -27.65 7.03
C PRO A 250 32.94 -29.15 7.24
N ASN A 251 33.15 -29.59 8.48
CA ASN A 251 33.42 -31.00 8.80
C ASN A 251 32.15 -31.83 9.00
N LEU A 252 30.97 -31.20 8.98
CA LEU A 252 29.70 -31.90 9.10
C LEU A 252 29.41 -32.74 7.86
N THR A 253 28.75 -33.89 8.09
CA THR A 253 28.20 -34.67 6.99
C THR A 253 27.05 -33.92 6.32
N VAL A 254 26.77 -34.25 5.05
CA VAL A 254 25.61 -33.69 4.30
C VAL A 254 24.30 -33.88 5.06
N LYS A 255 24.16 -34.98 5.82
CA LYS A 255 22.98 -35.24 6.62
C LYS A 255 22.89 -34.28 7.80
N GLU A 256 23.96 -34.13 8.57
CA GLU A 256 23.96 -33.23 9.74
C GLU A 256 23.72 -31.78 9.33
N SER A 257 24.33 -31.34 8.24
CA SER A 257 24.10 -29.98 7.72
C SER A 257 22.68 -29.79 7.17
N HIS A 258 22.11 -30.81 6.52
CA HIS A 258 20.70 -30.80 6.11
C HIS A 258 19.73 -30.74 7.30
N ASP A 259 20.03 -31.46 8.39
CA ASP A 259 19.23 -31.45 9.61
C ASP A 259 19.25 -30.04 10.26
N ILE A 260 20.42 -29.37 10.31
CA ILE A 260 20.53 -27.98 10.79
C ILE A 260 19.74 -27.03 9.89
N ALA A 261 19.90 -27.13 8.57
CA ALA A 261 19.17 -26.30 7.61
C ALA A 261 17.64 -26.48 7.74
N THR A 262 17.19 -27.71 8.00
CA THR A 262 15.78 -28.04 8.24
C THR A 262 15.27 -27.41 9.53
N GLU A 263 16.06 -27.46 10.62
CA GLU A 263 15.70 -26.82 11.89
C GLU A 263 15.63 -25.29 11.75
N VAL A 264 16.56 -24.67 11.01
CA VAL A 264 16.51 -23.23 10.68
C VAL A 264 15.23 -22.88 9.92
N ARG A 265 14.88 -23.65 8.88
CA ARG A 265 13.63 -23.46 8.14
C ARG A 265 12.41 -23.52 9.07
N PHE A 266 12.36 -24.48 9.98
CA PHE A 266 11.24 -24.62 10.93
C PHE A 266 11.21 -23.50 11.97
N ALA A 267 12.36 -23.09 12.51
CA ALA A 267 12.46 -22.00 13.46
C ALA A 267 11.93 -20.68 12.87
N ILE A 268 12.35 -20.34 11.64
CA ILE A 268 11.89 -19.16 10.93
C ILE A 268 10.36 -19.20 10.72
N ARG A 269 9.83 -20.30 10.18
CA ARG A 269 8.37 -20.41 9.91
C ARG A 269 7.53 -20.41 11.18
N LYS A 270 8.10 -20.82 12.32
CA LYS A 270 7.41 -20.86 13.62
C LYS A 270 7.43 -19.51 14.33
N GLU A 271 8.54 -18.80 14.30
CA GLU A 271 8.67 -17.48 14.93
C GLU A 271 8.11 -16.34 14.07
N LEU A 272 8.17 -16.47 12.73
CA LEU A 272 7.77 -15.45 11.77
C LEU A 272 6.58 -15.95 10.93
N ASP A 273 5.36 -15.67 11.39
CA ASP A 273 4.10 -16.08 10.76
C ASP A 273 3.86 -15.49 9.36
N TRP A 274 4.55 -14.38 9.05
CA TRP A 274 4.56 -13.72 7.74
C TRP A 274 5.54 -14.36 6.74
N VAL A 275 6.33 -15.37 7.13
CA VAL A 275 7.17 -16.16 6.22
C VAL A 275 6.44 -17.45 5.84
N ALA A 276 6.12 -17.62 4.56
CA ALA A 276 5.45 -18.81 4.06
C ALA A 276 6.39 -20.02 4.08
N ASP A 277 7.58 -19.84 3.50
CA ASP A 277 8.60 -20.88 3.41
C ASP A 277 10.02 -20.30 3.26
N VAL A 278 11.02 -21.14 3.55
CA VAL A 278 12.44 -20.80 3.46
C VAL A 278 13.18 -21.90 2.70
N LEU A 279 13.89 -21.51 1.64
CA LEU A 279 14.88 -22.34 0.97
C LEU A 279 16.24 -22.07 1.60
N VAL A 280 16.83 -23.08 2.25
CA VAL A 280 18.14 -22.96 2.90
C VAL A 280 19.18 -23.69 2.07
N HIS A 281 20.13 -22.95 1.52
CA HIS A 281 21.38 -23.46 0.94
C HIS A 281 22.43 -23.51 2.04
N VAL A 282 23.17 -24.62 2.16
CA VAL A 282 24.24 -24.76 3.15
C VAL A 282 25.56 -24.39 2.51
N GLU A 283 26.29 -23.49 3.16
CA GLU A 283 27.65 -23.09 2.80
C GLU A 283 28.63 -23.50 3.92
N PRO A 284 29.88 -23.84 3.59
CA PRO A 284 30.90 -24.05 4.61
C PRO A 284 31.29 -22.71 5.23
N ALA A 285 31.29 -22.63 6.56
CA ALA A 285 31.73 -21.42 7.25
C ALA A 285 33.17 -21.07 6.88
N PRO A 286 33.50 -19.79 6.63
CA PRO A 286 34.85 -19.39 6.29
C PRO A 286 35.80 -19.74 7.45
N ASN A 287 36.80 -20.58 7.18
CA ASN A 287 37.88 -20.83 8.12
C ASN A 287 38.55 -19.48 8.45
N HIS A 288 38.59 -19.10 9.72
CA HIS A 288 39.42 -17.99 10.24
C HIS A 288 40.93 -18.32 10.17
N ALA A 289 41.41 -18.80 9.03
CA ALA A 289 42.81 -19.14 8.78
C ALA A 289 43.16 -19.10 7.28
N GLN A 290 42.80 -18.02 6.56
CA GLN A 290 43.57 -17.60 5.39
C GLN A 290 43.69 -16.08 5.37
N PRO A 291 44.91 -15.50 5.41
CA PRO A 291 45.08 -14.08 5.17
C PRO A 291 44.64 -13.79 3.74
N VAL A 292 43.75 -12.81 3.60
CA VAL A 292 43.24 -12.33 2.31
C VAL A 292 44.42 -11.89 1.44
N GLY A 293 44.86 -12.79 0.56
CA GLY A 293 45.74 -12.45 -0.55
C GLY A 293 45.01 -11.46 -1.44
N ALA A 294 45.60 -10.28 -1.59
CA ALA A 294 45.11 -9.17 -2.38
C ALA A 294 44.53 -9.62 -3.73
N ARG A 295 43.27 -9.28 -4.00
CA ARG A 295 42.78 -9.22 -5.38
C ARG A 295 43.25 -7.88 -5.99
N PRO A 296 43.89 -7.89 -7.17
CA PRO A 296 44.26 -6.66 -7.85
C PRO A 296 42.99 -5.95 -8.34
N GLY A 297 43.00 -4.62 -8.20
CA GLY A 297 41.90 -3.75 -8.63
C GLY A 297 41.56 -3.94 -10.11
N LYS A 298 40.27 -3.87 -10.41
CA LYS A 298 39.79 -3.71 -11.78
C LYS A 298 39.76 -2.22 -12.11
N GLU A 299 40.51 -1.87 -13.14
CA GLU A 299 40.29 -0.68 -13.98
C GLU A 299 38.90 -0.72 -14.64
#